data_AF-A0AAN5T327-F1
#
_entry.id   AF-A0AAN5T327-F1
#
_cell.length_a   1.000
_cell.length_b   1.000
_cell.length_c   1.000
_cell.angle_alpha   90.00
_cell.angle_beta   90.00
_cell.angle_gamma   90.00
#
_symmetry.space_group_name_H-M   'P 1'
#
loop_
_entity.id
_entity.type
_entity.pdbx_description
1 polymer ?
#
loop_
_entity_poly.entity_id
_entity_poly.type
_entity_poly.pdbx_seq_one_letter_code
_entity_poly.pdbx_strand_id
1 'polypeptide(L)'
;STDPEKNEEATKLLHKHNGLNLKLANLHDMLAVHRKEKSFFNEKGEEVTSLNDAHYVIGKDQQLFNLGGKFYPIHKEQKILEKDGKFYLLKQGEDWESIKDSPEKQKKAEHDFHKLQYETPMTVKKLVHHNKGLETTIHKERVEETKQQLEDNGKEKIEIANNISKLQSTVGVALNQLNQPTLDTESPVLT
;
A
#
# COMPACT_ATOMS: atom_id res chain seq x y z
N SER A 1 -22.07 18.41 3.19
CA SER A 1 -23.24 18.70 2.35
C SER A 1 -23.92 17.37 2.04
N THR A 2 -25.25 17.32 1.84
CA THR A 2 -25.92 16.10 1.33
C THR A 2 -25.79 15.96 -0.19
N ASP A 3 -25.47 17.06 -0.86
CA ASP A 3 -25.18 17.12 -2.30
C ASP A 3 -23.82 16.45 -2.61
N PRO A 4 -23.79 15.37 -3.42
CA PRO A 4 -22.58 14.65 -3.76
C PRO A 4 -21.58 15.49 -4.57
N GLU A 5 -22.03 16.42 -5.42
CA GLU A 5 -21.13 17.26 -6.21
C GLU A 5 -20.31 18.18 -5.30
N LYS A 6 -20.94 18.72 -4.25
CA LYS A 6 -20.25 19.52 -3.22
C LYS A 6 -19.23 18.69 -2.43
N ASN A 7 -19.43 17.39 -2.30
CA ASN A 7 -18.46 16.50 -1.63
C ASN A 7 -17.23 16.23 -2.54
N GLU A 8 -17.43 16.15 -3.86
CA GLU A 8 -16.32 16.10 -4.82
C GLU A 8 -15.54 17.43 -4.86
N GLU A 9 -16.23 18.57 -4.80
CA GLU A 9 -15.58 19.88 -4.67
C GLU A 9 -14.76 19.99 -3.39
N ALA A 10 -15.27 19.47 -2.27
CA ALA A 10 -14.53 19.42 -1.01
C ALA A 10 -13.21 18.62 -1.15
N THR A 11 -13.22 17.54 -1.95
CA THR A 11 -12.01 16.76 -2.24
C THR A 11 -10.98 17.57 -3.04
N LYS A 12 -11.44 18.33 -4.06
CA LYS A 12 -10.56 19.25 -4.81
C LYS A 12 -9.99 20.34 -3.91
N LEU A 13 -10.77 20.86 -2.97
CA LEU A 13 -10.32 21.86 -2.00
C LEU A 13 -9.30 21.26 -1.02
N LEU A 14 -9.50 20.02 -0.58
CA LEU A 14 -8.57 19.28 0.28
C LEU A 14 -7.20 19.12 -0.39
N HIS A 15 -7.16 18.82 -1.70
CA HIS A 15 -5.88 18.77 -2.43
C HIS A 15 -5.14 20.11 -2.44
N LYS A 16 -5.86 21.23 -2.62
CA LYS A 16 -5.25 22.57 -2.54
C LYS A 16 -4.74 22.87 -1.13
N HIS A 17 -5.52 22.54 -0.10
CA HIS A 17 -5.14 22.71 1.30
C HIS A 17 -3.88 21.91 1.64
N ASN A 18 -3.84 20.63 1.26
CA ASN A 18 -2.66 19.78 1.44
C ASN A 18 -1.46 20.32 0.65
N GLY A 19 -1.67 20.84 -0.56
CA GLY A 19 -0.62 21.52 -1.33
C GLY A 19 -0.02 22.74 -0.61
N LEU A 20 -0.84 23.52 0.09
CA LEU A 20 -0.37 24.63 0.94
C LEU A 20 0.36 24.11 2.18
N ASN A 21 -0.15 23.05 2.83
CA ASN A 21 0.50 22.42 3.98
C ASN A 21 1.91 21.91 3.62
N LEU A 22 2.09 21.34 2.43
CA LEU A 22 3.41 20.90 1.93
C LEU A 22 4.36 22.08 1.68
N LYS A 23 3.85 23.24 1.23
CA LYS A 23 4.67 24.46 1.11
C LYS A 23 5.11 24.95 2.49
N LEU A 24 4.21 24.95 3.47
CA LEU A 24 4.53 25.31 4.86
C LEU A 24 5.58 24.36 5.46
N ALA A 25 5.43 23.06 5.26
CA ALA A 25 6.40 22.06 5.73
C ALA A 25 7.82 22.33 5.18
N ASN A 26 7.95 22.64 3.88
CA ASN A 26 9.22 23.02 3.30
C ASN A 26 9.82 24.28 3.95
N LEU A 27 8.98 25.30 4.20
CA LEU A 27 9.42 26.53 4.86
C LEU A 27 9.89 26.27 6.30
N HIS A 28 9.19 25.39 7.03
CA HIS A 28 9.60 24.97 8.37
C HIS A 28 10.96 24.25 8.35
N ASP A 29 11.20 23.36 7.39
CA ASP A 29 12.49 22.70 7.24
C ASP A 29 13.61 23.70 6.89
N MET A 30 13.37 24.61 5.95
CA MET A 30 14.33 25.68 5.63
C MET A 30 14.63 26.57 6.84
N LEU A 31 13.62 26.91 7.64
CA LEU A 31 13.78 27.71 8.84
C LEU A 31 14.59 26.97 9.91
N ALA A 32 14.31 25.69 10.14
CA ALA A 32 15.03 24.87 11.10
C ALA A 32 16.50 24.69 10.69
N VAL A 33 16.78 24.52 9.40
CA VAL A 33 18.16 24.50 8.88
C VAL A 33 18.84 25.86 9.05
N HIS A 34 18.14 26.96 8.74
CA HIS A 34 18.66 28.31 8.93
C HIS A 34 19.01 28.59 10.41
N ARG A 35 18.21 28.07 11.35
CA ARG A 35 18.45 28.14 12.79
C ARG A 35 19.48 27.15 13.32
N LYS A 36 20.06 26.31 12.45
CA LYS A 36 21.03 25.24 12.79
C LYS A 36 20.43 24.17 13.72
N GLU A 37 19.11 23.99 13.68
CA GLU A 37 18.38 22.93 14.39
C GLU A 37 18.37 21.63 13.59
N LYS A 38 18.38 21.75 12.25
CA LYS A 38 18.45 20.64 11.28
C LYS A 38 19.59 20.85 10.28
N SER A 39 19.95 19.79 9.56
CA SER A 39 20.86 19.82 8.41
C SER A 39 20.24 19.11 7.21
N PHE A 40 20.58 19.59 6.02
CA PHE A 40 20.20 18.96 4.75
C PHE A 40 21.26 17.96 4.31
N PHE A 41 20.82 16.85 3.71
CA PHE A 41 21.71 15.82 3.16
C PHE A 41 21.26 15.42 1.77
N ASN A 42 22.22 15.15 0.87
CA ASN A 42 21.94 14.66 -0.47
C ASN A 42 21.58 13.16 -0.45
N GLU A 43 21.38 12.58 -1.64
CA GLU A 43 21.00 11.16 -1.80
C GLU A 43 22.01 10.18 -1.21
N LYS A 44 23.29 10.55 -1.19
CA LYS A 44 24.39 9.73 -0.65
C LYS A 44 24.56 9.88 0.86
N GLY A 45 23.78 10.75 1.49
CA GLY A 45 23.92 11.06 2.92
C GLY A 45 25.04 12.07 3.22
N GLU A 46 25.51 12.82 2.23
CA GLU A 46 26.48 13.90 2.43
C GLU A 46 25.76 15.21 2.74
N GLU A 47 26.25 15.98 3.71
CA GLU A 47 25.63 17.25 4.11
C GLU A 47 25.71 18.28 2.96
N VAL A 48 24.59 18.95 2.70
CA VAL A 48 24.47 19.99 1.68
C VAL A 48 23.85 21.25 2.28
N THR A 49 24.08 22.40 1.64
CA THR A 49 23.59 23.69 2.12
C THR A 49 22.24 24.09 1.53
N SER A 50 21.88 23.54 0.38
CA SER A 50 20.71 23.92 -0.42
C SER A 50 19.63 22.85 -0.36
N LEU A 51 18.38 23.27 -0.16
CA LEU A 51 17.21 22.39 -0.23
C LEU A 51 17.07 21.72 -1.60
N ASN A 52 17.57 22.34 -2.68
CA ASN A 52 17.43 21.79 -4.03
C ASN A 52 18.24 20.51 -4.23
N ASP A 53 19.40 20.41 -3.58
CA ASP A 53 20.30 19.26 -3.64
C ASP A 53 19.96 18.23 -2.55
N ALA A 54 19.17 18.66 -1.56
CA ALA A 54 18.77 17.86 -0.42
C ALA A 54 17.74 16.77 -0.79
N HIS A 55 18.06 15.55 -0.38
CA HIS A 55 17.15 14.42 -0.38
C HIS A 55 16.57 14.14 1.00
N TYR A 56 17.34 14.46 2.05
CA TYR A 56 16.97 14.29 3.44
C TYR A 56 17.16 15.56 4.24
N VAL A 57 16.41 15.67 5.35
CA VAL A 57 16.52 16.71 6.35
C VAL A 57 16.32 16.08 7.73
N ILE A 58 17.32 16.20 8.60
CA ILE A 58 17.29 15.60 9.94
C ILE A 58 17.79 16.58 11.01
N GLY A 59 17.44 16.33 12.27
CA GLY A 59 17.91 17.11 13.41
C GLY A 59 19.43 17.04 13.57
N LYS A 60 20.01 18.09 14.16
CA LYS A 60 21.46 18.19 14.39
C LYS A 60 22.03 17.04 15.25
N ASP A 61 21.23 16.50 16.16
CA ASP A 61 21.64 15.39 17.03
C ASP A 61 21.34 14.00 16.42
N GLN A 62 20.80 13.98 15.20
CA GLN A 62 20.55 12.77 14.45
C GLN A 62 21.65 12.50 13.42
N GLN A 63 21.67 11.26 12.93
CA GLN A 63 22.49 10.79 11.82
C GLN A 63 21.65 9.92 10.88
N LEU A 64 22.04 9.88 9.60
CA LEU A 64 21.46 8.98 8.61
C LEU A 64 22.21 7.63 8.66
N PHE A 65 21.63 6.65 9.34
CA PHE A 65 22.19 5.30 9.36
C PHE A 65 21.73 4.52 8.13
N ASN A 66 22.68 4.01 7.34
CA ASN A 66 22.38 3.20 6.16
C ASN A 66 22.19 1.74 6.55
N LEU A 67 21.01 1.19 6.30
CA LEU A 67 20.69 -0.21 6.46
C LEU A 67 20.05 -0.72 5.17
N GLY A 68 20.73 -1.66 4.50
CA GLY A 68 20.20 -2.28 3.27
C GLY A 68 19.92 -1.29 2.13
N GLY A 69 20.65 -0.18 2.05
CA GLY A 69 20.44 0.85 1.03
C GLY A 69 19.34 1.87 1.36
N LYS A 70 18.76 1.81 2.57
CA LYS A 70 17.80 2.79 3.08
C LYS A 70 18.40 3.54 4.27
N PHE A 71 18.19 4.86 4.30
CA PHE A 71 18.61 5.70 5.42
C PHE A 71 17.53 5.80 6.49
N TYR A 72 17.96 5.64 7.74
CA TYR A 72 17.13 5.77 8.94
C TYR A 72 17.65 6.94 9.80
N PRO A 73 16.79 7.87 10.23
CA PRO A 73 17.19 8.95 11.12
C PRO A 73 17.26 8.44 12.55
N ILE A 74 18.46 8.22 13.07
CA ILE A 74 18.66 7.79 14.47
C ILE A 74 19.47 8.83 15.22
N HIS A 75 19.44 8.82 16.55
CA HIS A 75 20.32 9.67 17.34
C HIS A 75 21.79 9.32 17.07
N LYS A 76 22.71 10.29 17.16
CA LYS A 76 24.16 10.06 16.97
C LYS A 76 24.75 9.03 17.94
N GLU A 77 24.16 8.92 19.12
CA GLU A 77 24.53 7.95 20.15
C GLU A 77 23.81 6.60 20.03
N GLN A 78 23.02 6.39 18.97
CA GLN A 78 22.33 5.14 18.68
C GLN A 78 22.99 4.40 17.52
N LYS A 79 22.70 3.10 17.43
CA LYS A 79 23.04 2.22 16.32
C LYS A 79 21.94 1.19 16.12
N ILE A 80 21.89 0.60 14.93
CA ILE A 80 20.98 -0.51 14.63
C ILE A 80 21.79 -1.81 14.62
N LEU A 81 21.36 -2.79 15.42
CA LEU A 81 21.91 -4.14 15.44
C LEU A 81 20.98 -5.07 14.68
N GLU A 82 21.53 -5.82 13.73
CA GLU A 82 20.84 -6.93 13.06
C GLU A 82 21.26 -8.26 13.70
N LYS A 83 20.27 -9.07 14.10
CA LYS A 83 20.51 -10.41 14.67
C LYS A 83 19.35 -11.33 14.33
N ASP A 84 19.67 -12.47 13.71
CA ASP A 84 18.71 -13.53 13.37
C ASP A 84 17.48 -13.01 12.58
N GLY A 85 17.71 -12.06 11.67
CA GLY A 85 16.68 -11.42 10.84
C GLY A 85 15.85 -10.34 11.56
N LYS A 86 16.17 -10.02 12.82
CA LYS A 86 15.55 -8.95 13.59
C LYS A 86 16.47 -7.75 13.69
N PHE A 87 15.85 -6.57 13.83
CA PHE A 87 16.54 -5.29 13.94
C PHE A 87 16.23 -4.63 15.27
N TYR A 88 17.27 -4.16 15.95
CA TYR A 88 17.19 -3.56 17.28
C TYR A 88 17.84 -2.18 17.28
N LEU A 89 17.10 -1.15 17.70
CA LEU A 89 17.66 0.18 17.92
C LEU A 89 18.26 0.26 19.33
N LEU A 90 19.58 0.39 19.41
CA LEU A 90 20.35 0.36 20.65
C LEU A 90 21.22 1.60 20.80
N LYS A 91 21.75 1.84 22.00
CA LYS A 91 22.83 2.83 22.19
C LYS A 91 24.14 2.28 21.61
N GLN A 92 25.06 3.17 21.25
CA GLN A 92 26.37 2.81 20.66
C GLN A 92 27.17 1.81 21.51
N GLY A 93 27.08 1.92 22.85
CA GLY A 93 27.75 1.01 23.79
C GLY A 93 27.01 -0.29 24.10
N GLU A 94 25.75 -0.44 23.68
CA GLU A 94 24.99 -1.68 23.90
C GLU A 94 25.18 -2.63 22.72
N ASP A 95 25.25 -3.92 22.99
CA ASP A 95 25.37 -4.97 21.98
C ASP A 95 24.38 -6.11 22.26
N TRP A 96 24.49 -7.20 21.49
CA TRP A 96 23.64 -8.37 21.72
C TRP A 96 23.80 -8.94 23.12
N GLU A 97 25.03 -9.02 23.62
CA GLU A 97 25.34 -9.55 24.95
C GLU A 97 24.69 -8.71 26.07
N SER A 98 24.55 -7.41 25.82
CA SER A 98 23.91 -6.46 26.76
C SER A 98 22.38 -6.64 26.87
N ILE A 99 21.73 -7.29 25.89
CA ILE A 99 20.27 -7.40 25.82
C ILE A 99 19.76 -8.85 25.74
N LYS A 100 20.62 -9.84 25.46
CA LYS A 100 20.22 -11.25 25.21
C LYS A 100 19.42 -11.87 26.36
N ASP A 101 19.75 -11.50 27.61
CA ASP A 101 19.12 -12.05 28.81
C ASP A 101 17.92 -11.20 29.28
N SER A 102 17.59 -10.11 28.57
CA SER A 102 16.50 -9.21 28.90
C SER A 102 15.48 -9.13 27.77
N PRO A 103 14.42 -9.98 27.80
CA PRO A 103 13.35 -9.96 26.80
C PRO A 103 12.66 -8.61 26.67
N GLU A 104 12.52 -7.87 27.78
CA GLU A 104 11.92 -6.53 27.78
C GLU A 104 12.76 -5.53 26.99
N LYS A 105 14.09 -5.54 27.16
CA LYS A 105 15.00 -4.68 26.38
C LYS A 105 14.96 -5.03 24.90
N GLN A 106 14.95 -6.32 24.55
CA GLN A 106 14.83 -6.76 23.16
C GLN A 106 13.54 -6.25 22.54
N LYS A 107 12.39 -6.47 23.20
CA LYS A 107 11.09 -6.03 22.70
C LYS A 107 11.02 -4.52 22.55
N LYS A 108 11.60 -3.77 23.49
CA LYS A 108 11.67 -2.30 23.41
C LYS A 108 12.54 -1.84 22.25
N ALA A 109 13.73 -2.41 22.07
CA ALA A 109 14.65 -2.04 20.98
C ALA A 109 14.10 -2.40 19.59
N GLU A 110 13.40 -3.54 19.47
CA GLU A 110 12.70 -3.95 18.24
C GLU A 110 11.55 -2.99 17.92
N HIS A 111 10.75 -2.64 18.93
CA HIS A 111 9.66 -1.68 18.79
C HIS A 111 10.16 -0.26 18.46
N ASP A 112 11.24 0.18 19.11
CA ASP A 112 11.84 1.50 18.87
C ASP A 112 12.46 1.55 17.46
N PHE A 113 13.00 0.45 16.92
CA PHE A 113 13.36 0.35 15.50
C PHE A 113 12.12 0.41 14.58
N HIS A 114 11.04 -0.31 14.90
CA HIS A 114 9.83 -0.31 14.08
C HIS A 114 9.20 1.09 13.94
N LYS A 115 9.31 1.92 14.99
CA LYS A 115 8.86 3.32 14.96
C LYS A 115 9.57 4.18 13.91
N LEU A 116 10.83 3.88 13.59
CA LEU A 116 11.59 4.59 12.55
C LEU A 116 10.95 4.47 11.16
N GLN A 117 10.08 3.48 10.93
CA GLN A 117 9.33 3.36 9.67
C GLN A 117 8.39 4.55 9.43
N TYR A 118 7.87 5.14 10.51
CA TYR A 118 6.97 6.29 10.44
C TYR A 118 7.73 7.62 10.40
N GLU A 119 9.00 7.64 10.84
CA GLU A 119 9.88 8.81 10.75
C GLU A 119 10.59 8.82 9.39
N THR A 120 9.99 9.53 8.44
CA THR A 120 10.56 9.64 7.09
C THR A 120 11.48 10.87 7.00
N PRO A 121 12.81 10.73 6.93
CA PRO A 121 13.73 11.87 6.94
C PRO A 121 13.81 12.61 5.59
N MET A 122 12.98 12.23 4.62
CA MET A 122 13.03 12.81 3.28
C MET A 122 12.58 14.27 3.27
N THR A 123 13.15 15.07 2.38
CA THR A 123 12.58 16.40 2.09
C THR A 123 11.17 16.27 1.52
N VAL A 124 10.31 17.27 1.74
CA VAL A 124 8.91 17.21 1.31
C VAL A 124 8.77 16.91 -0.19
N LYS A 125 9.65 17.48 -1.03
CA LYS A 125 9.67 17.21 -2.48
C LYS A 125 9.89 15.72 -2.78
N LYS A 126 10.83 15.08 -2.08
CA LYS A 126 11.15 13.66 -2.28
C LYS A 126 10.06 12.76 -1.69
N LEU A 127 9.49 13.12 -0.54
CA LEU A 127 8.35 12.43 0.06
C LEU A 127 7.14 12.40 -0.89
N VAL A 128 6.78 13.54 -1.48
CA VAL A 128 5.67 13.63 -2.44
C VAL A 128 5.95 12.77 -3.68
N HIS A 129 7.18 12.82 -4.20
CA HIS A 129 7.55 12.01 -5.37
C HIS A 129 7.48 10.50 -5.07
N HIS A 130 7.99 10.08 -3.91
CA HIS A 130 7.94 8.70 -3.45
C HIS A 130 6.50 8.20 -3.28
N ASN A 131 5.67 8.95 -2.55
CA ASN A 131 4.27 8.57 -2.32
C ASN A 131 3.46 8.56 -3.61
N LYS A 132 3.70 9.50 -4.53
CA LYS A 132 3.09 9.49 -5.86
C LYS A 132 3.41 8.19 -6.61
N GLY A 133 4.65 7.72 -6.54
CA GLY A 133 5.07 6.47 -7.15
C GLY A 133 4.29 5.28 -6.56
N LEU A 134 4.26 5.17 -5.24
CA LEU A 134 3.54 4.10 -4.53
C LEU A 134 2.04 4.10 -4.86
N GLU A 135 1.36 5.24 -4.75
CA GLU A 135 -0.07 5.36 -5.03
C GLU A 135 -0.40 5.03 -6.49
N THR A 136 0.43 5.48 -7.42
CA THR A 136 0.23 5.20 -8.86
C THR A 136 0.37 3.71 -9.14
N THR A 137 1.36 3.04 -8.56
CA THR A 137 1.57 1.59 -8.74
C THR A 137 0.41 0.81 -8.18
N ILE A 138 0.03 1.05 -6.91
CA ILE A 138 -1.09 0.38 -6.26
C ILE A 138 -2.40 0.60 -7.03
N HIS A 139 -2.63 1.83 -7.52
CA HIS A 139 -3.83 2.12 -8.30
C HIS A 139 -3.86 1.32 -9.60
N LYS A 140 -2.75 1.26 -10.34
CA LYS A 140 -2.66 0.48 -11.58
C LYS A 140 -2.87 -1.01 -11.35
N GLU A 141 -2.27 -1.56 -10.30
CA GLU A 141 -2.44 -2.98 -9.92
C GLU A 141 -3.92 -3.30 -9.64
N ARG A 142 -4.60 -2.46 -8.86
CA ARG A 142 -6.04 -2.63 -8.56
C ARG A 142 -6.91 -2.52 -9.81
N VAL A 143 -6.61 -1.57 -10.69
CA VAL A 143 -7.34 -1.41 -11.96
C VAL A 143 -7.19 -2.66 -12.81
N GLU A 144 -5.98 -3.21 -12.92
CA GLU A 144 -5.72 -4.38 -13.74
C GLU A 144 -6.35 -5.65 -13.15
N GLU A 145 -6.25 -5.84 -11.83
CA GLU A 145 -6.94 -6.92 -11.12
C GLU A 145 -8.47 -6.84 -11.34
N THR A 146 -9.06 -5.65 -11.24
CA THR A 146 -10.50 -5.46 -11.44
C THR A 146 -10.91 -5.76 -12.88
N LYS A 147 -10.09 -5.38 -13.87
CA LYS A 147 -10.36 -5.74 -15.28
C LYS A 147 -10.31 -7.25 -15.48
N GLN A 148 -9.31 -7.92 -14.91
CA GLN A 148 -9.17 -9.37 -15.00
C GLN A 148 -10.41 -10.06 -14.42
N GLN A 149 -10.86 -9.63 -13.24
CA GLN A 149 -12.09 -10.13 -12.62
C GLN A 149 -13.33 -9.90 -13.50
N LEU A 150 -13.40 -8.75 -14.18
CA LEU A 150 -14.50 -8.45 -15.09
C LEU A 150 -14.50 -9.35 -16.34
N GLU A 151 -13.32 -9.61 -16.91
CA GLU A 151 -13.17 -10.52 -18.05
C GLU A 151 -13.56 -11.95 -17.67
N ASP A 152 -13.11 -12.41 -16.52
CA ASP A 152 -13.41 -13.76 -16.04
C ASP A 152 -14.91 -13.90 -15.70
N ASN A 153 -15.53 -12.89 -15.10
CA ASN A 153 -16.99 -12.86 -14.93
C ASN A 153 -17.74 -12.90 -16.27
N GLY A 154 -17.20 -12.26 -17.31
CA GLY A 154 -17.75 -12.32 -18.66
C GLY A 154 -17.71 -13.75 -19.24
N LYS A 155 -16.60 -14.46 -19.05
CA LYS A 155 -16.46 -15.87 -19.47
C LYS A 155 -17.42 -16.79 -18.70
N GLU A 156 -17.52 -16.62 -17.38
CA GLU A 156 -18.43 -17.38 -16.53
C GLU A 156 -19.89 -17.20 -16.97
N LYS A 157 -20.31 -15.99 -17.33
CA LYS A 157 -21.67 -15.73 -17.85
C LYS A 157 -21.98 -16.53 -19.11
N ILE A 158 -21.01 -16.66 -20.03
CA ILE A 158 -21.18 -17.43 -21.26
C ILE A 158 -21.35 -18.92 -20.93
N GLU A 159 -20.54 -19.45 -20.01
CA GLU A 159 -20.65 -20.86 -19.59
C GLU A 159 -21.99 -21.15 -18.90
N ILE A 160 -22.43 -20.27 -18.00
CA ILE A 160 -23.74 -20.37 -17.34
C ILE A 160 -24.86 -20.34 -18.38
N ALA A 161 -24.81 -19.39 -19.33
CA ALA A 161 -25.81 -19.30 -20.40
C ALA A 161 -25.86 -20.55 -21.29
N ASN A 162 -24.69 -21.13 -21.61
CA ASN A 162 -24.60 -22.37 -22.36
C ASN A 162 -25.21 -23.55 -21.59
N ASN A 163 -24.96 -23.65 -20.29
CA ASN A 163 -25.54 -24.69 -19.45
C ASN A 163 -27.07 -24.54 -19.34
N ILE A 164 -27.56 -23.32 -19.12
CA ILE A 164 -29.01 -23.03 -19.11
C ILE A 164 -29.65 -23.42 -20.44
N SER A 165 -29.01 -23.11 -21.58
CA SER A 165 -29.54 -23.45 -22.91
C SER A 165 -29.68 -24.97 -23.10
N LYS A 166 -28.67 -25.76 -22.67
CA LYS A 166 -28.73 -27.23 -22.69
C LYS A 166 -29.83 -27.79 -21.79
N LEU A 167 -30.02 -27.20 -20.61
CA LEU A 167 -31.09 -27.56 -19.67
C LEU A 167 -32.47 -27.29 -20.30
N GLN A 168 -32.67 -26.10 -20.88
CA GLN A 168 -33.93 -25.73 -21.54
C GLN A 168 -34.26 -26.64 -22.71
N SER A 169 -33.29 -26.99 -23.56
CA SER A 169 -33.51 -27.94 -24.66
C SER A 169 -33.89 -29.33 -24.15
N THR A 170 -33.23 -29.81 -23.09
CA THR A 170 -33.51 -31.13 -22.49
C THR A 170 -34.90 -31.17 -21.87
N VAL A 171 -35.27 -30.14 -21.10
CA VAL A 171 -36.60 -30.00 -20.48
C VAL A 171 -37.69 -29.90 -21.55
N GLY A 172 -37.47 -29.13 -22.62
CA GLY A 172 -38.42 -29.01 -23.73
C GLY A 172 -38.70 -30.34 -24.43
N VAL A 173 -37.67 -31.16 -24.66
CA VAL A 173 -37.83 -32.52 -25.22
C VAL A 173 -38.60 -33.42 -24.25
N ALA A 174 -38.22 -33.43 -22.97
CA ALA A 174 -38.89 -34.25 -21.95
C ALA A 174 -40.37 -33.88 -21.77
N LEU A 175 -40.70 -32.58 -21.77
CA LEU A 175 -42.09 -32.11 -21.68
C LEU A 175 -42.91 -32.49 -22.92
N ASN A 176 -42.33 -32.42 -24.12
CA ASN A 176 -43.00 -32.88 -25.34
C ASN A 176 -43.25 -34.38 -25.34
N GLN A 177 -42.33 -35.19 -24.80
CA GLN A 177 -42.51 -36.64 -24.68
C GLN A 177 -43.58 -37.00 -23.64
N LEU A 178 -43.68 -36.25 -22.54
CA LEU A 178 -44.74 -36.44 -21.53
C LEU A 178 -46.13 -36.01 -22.01
N ASN A 179 -46.20 -35.05 -22.94
CA ASN A 179 -47.45 -34.55 -23.51
C ASN A 179 -47.88 -35.27 -24.81
N GLN A 180 -47.12 -36.27 -25.28
CA GLN A 180 -47.63 -37.15 -26.33
C GLN A 180 -48.68 -38.09 -25.72
N PRO A 181 -49.93 -38.11 -26.23
CA PRO A 181 -50.90 -39.09 -25.79
C PRO A 181 -50.37 -40.47 -26.13
N THR A 182 -50.27 -41.35 -25.14
CA THR A 182 -50.21 -42.79 -25.37
C THR A 182 -51.43 -43.16 -26.21
N LEU A 183 -51.22 -43.32 -27.52
CA LEU A 183 -52.16 -44.02 -28.38
C LEU A 183 -52.17 -45.47 -27.91
N ASP A 184 -53.10 -45.76 -27.00
CA ASP A 184 -53.49 -47.13 -26.67
C ASP A 184 -53.81 -47.85 -27.98
N THR A 185 -52.95 -48.79 -28.34
CA THR A 185 -53.23 -49.75 -29.40
C THR A 185 -54.30 -50.71 -28.89
N GLU A 186 -55.58 -50.33 -29.00
CA GLU A 186 -56.67 -51.29 -29.03
C GLU A 186 -56.52 -52.14 -30.30
N SER A 187 -56.13 -53.40 -30.12
CA SER A 187 -56.14 -54.40 -31.18
C SER A 187 -57.58 -54.63 -31.66
N PRO A 188 -57.88 -54.60 -32.97
CA PRO A 188 -59.21 -54.96 -33.44
C PRO A 188 -59.37 -56.48 -33.34
N VAL A 189 -60.35 -56.92 -32.55
CA VAL A 189 -60.85 -58.30 -32.58
C VAL A 189 -61.56 -58.50 -33.91
N LEU A 190 -61.04 -59.40 -34.74
CA LEU A 190 -61.74 -59.90 -35.93
C LEU A 190 -62.70 -61.02 -35.49
N THR A 191 -63.99 -60.80 -35.76
CA THR A 191 -65.09 -61.78 -35.75
C THR A 191 -64.82 -62.96 -36.66
#